data_AF-A0A0R3TEV0-F1
#
_entry.id   AF-A0A0R3TEV0-F1
#
_cell.length_a   1.000
_cell.length_b   1.000
_cell.length_c   1.000
_cell.angle_alpha   90.00
_cell.angle_beta   90.00
_cell.angle_gamma   90.00
#
_symmetry.space_group_name_H-M   'P 1'
#
loop_
_entity.id
_entity.type
_entity.pdbx_description
1 polymer ?
#
loop_
_entity_poly.entity_id
_entity_poly.type
_entity_poly.pdbx_seq_one_letter_code
_entity_poly.pdbx_strand_id
1 'polypeptide(L)'
;MIRMRLYQLDREAIERITLIVLVTDARNQPIFTATTTVSIEILDENDNSPVFVNPPANMQSGDLAHAFTIRENSPKFTRLSGLLEARDPDAVSLDFRSDFHRTELN
;
A
#
# COMPACT_ATOMS: atom_id res chain seq x y z
N MET A 1 11.31 33.34 -2.71
CA MET A 1 11.66 32.30 -1.72
C MET A 1 10.43 31.43 -1.55
N ILE A 2 10.47 30.17 -2.01
CA ILE A 2 9.33 29.25 -1.88
C ILE A 2 9.37 28.70 -0.45
N ARG A 3 8.30 28.92 0.33
CA ARG A 3 8.18 28.45 1.71
C ARG A 3 7.04 27.44 1.77
N MET A 4 7.38 26.15 1.78
CA MET A 4 6.42 25.08 2.03
C MET A 4 6.24 24.94 3.54
N ARG A 5 4.99 24.93 4.04
CA ARG A 5 4.72 24.50 5.42
C ARG A 5 4.95 22.99 5.48
N LEU A 6 5.65 22.51 6.51
CA LEU A 6 5.88 21.09 6.75
C LEU A 6 4.55 20.43 7.12
N TYR A 7 3.85 19.90 6.12
CA TYR A 7 2.87 18.82 6.33
C TYR A 7 3.63 17.50 6.30
N GLN A 8 3.24 16.54 7.14
CA GLN A 8 3.78 15.17 7.02
C GLN A 8 3.43 14.64 5.63
N LEU A 9 4.42 14.03 4.99
CA LEU A 9 4.24 13.30 3.74
C LEU A 9 3.76 11.91 4.11
N ASP A 10 2.70 11.47 3.47
CA ASP A 10 2.03 10.20 3.67
C ASP A 10 1.70 9.68 2.27
N ARG A 11 2.33 8.56 1.88
CA ARG A 11 2.22 8.03 0.53
C ARG A 11 0.81 7.47 0.30
N GLU A 12 0.22 6.85 1.33
CA GLU A 12 -1.11 6.26 1.34
C GLU A 12 -2.19 7.33 1.14
N ALA A 13 -1.90 8.58 1.53
CA ALA A 13 -2.72 9.73 1.20
C ALA A 13 -2.42 10.32 -0.19
N ILE A 14 -1.14 10.58 -0.52
CA ILE A 14 -0.72 11.23 -1.76
C ILE A 14 0.64 10.68 -2.23
N GLU A 15 0.62 9.85 -3.28
CA GLU A 15 1.84 9.26 -3.88
C GLU A 15 2.71 10.24 -4.67
N ARG A 16 2.11 11.31 -5.25
CA ARG A 16 2.81 12.22 -6.18
C ARG A 16 2.32 13.65 -6.08
N ILE A 17 3.26 14.59 -6.04
CA ILE A 17 3.00 16.03 -6.02
C ILE A 17 3.58 16.66 -7.29
N THR A 18 2.76 17.45 -7.99
CA THR A 18 3.18 18.22 -9.17
C THR A 18 3.23 19.70 -8.82
N LEU A 19 4.40 20.31 -8.93
CA LEU A 19 4.61 21.74 -8.70
C LEU A 19 4.89 22.46 -10.01
N ILE A 20 4.18 23.56 -10.25
CA ILE A 20 4.46 24.47 -11.37
C ILE A 20 5.33 25.61 -10.84
N VAL A 21 6.54 25.73 -11.36
CA VAL A 21 7.51 26.76 -10.97
C VAL A 21 7.56 27.82 -12.05
N LEU A 22 7.13 29.04 -11.70
CA LEU A 22 7.29 30.24 -12.51
C LEU A 22 8.54 30.99 -12.07
N VAL A 23 9.41 31.31 -13.02
CA VAL A 23 10.58 32.15 -12.84
C VAL A 23 10.36 33.45 -13.60
N THR A 24 10.73 34.57 -12.99
CA THR A 24 10.65 35.91 -13.59
C THR A 24 11.98 36.60 -13.33
N ASP A 25 12.56 37.23 -14.35
CA ASP A 25 13.76 38.03 -14.16
C ASP A 25 13.44 39.37 -13.46
N ALA A 26 14.33 39.79 -12.58
CA ALA A 26 14.07 40.92 -11.69
C ALA A 26 14.66 42.24 -12.18
N ARG A 27 15.37 42.27 -13.31
CA ARG A 27 16.13 43.45 -13.76
C ARG A 27 16.17 43.56 -15.28
N ASN A 28 15.76 44.74 -15.76
CA ASN A 28 15.72 45.26 -17.13
C ASN A 28 14.50 44.84 -17.96
N GLN A 29 13.92 45.83 -18.64
CA GLN A 29 12.87 45.61 -19.64
C GLN A 29 13.50 45.11 -20.94
N PRO A 30 12.88 44.15 -21.65
CA PRO A 30 11.63 43.48 -21.30
C PRO A 30 11.80 42.42 -20.19
N ILE A 31 10.76 42.24 -19.37
CA ILE A 31 10.72 41.19 -18.34
C ILE A 31 10.47 39.85 -19.02
N PHE A 32 11.30 38.85 -18.72
CA PHE A 32 11.13 37.49 -19.21
C PHE A 32 10.57 36.57 -18.13
N THR A 33 9.71 35.63 -18.55
CA THR A 33 9.16 34.59 -17.69
C THR A 33 9.42 33.21 -18.29
N ALA A 34 9.62 32.23 -17.42
CA ALA A 34 9.75 30.83 -17.79
C ALA A 34 9.00 29.97 -16.78
N THR A 35 8.35 28.91 -17.26
CA THR A 35 7.63 27.96 -16.43
C THR A 35 8.23 26.58 -16.58
N THR A 36 8.39 25.86 -15.48
CA THR A 36 8.76 24.45 -15.49
C THR A 36 7.89 23.66 -14.51
N THR A 37 7.82 22.35 -14.71
CA THR A 37 7.08 21.43 -13.84
C THR A 37 8.07 20.58 -13.06
N VAL A 38 7.90 20.52 -11.74
CA VAL A 38 8.65 19.64 -10.84
C VAL A 38 7.71 18.53 -10.38
N SER A 39 8.09 17.28 -10.64
CA SER A 39 7.39 16.11 -10.15
C SER A 39 8.11 15.57 -8.91
N ILE A 40 7.38 15.43 -7.82
CA ILE A 40 7.87 14.84 -6.56
C ILE A 40 7.13 13.52 -6.38
N GLU A 41 7.89 12.44 -6.26
CA GLU A 41 7.41 11.10 -5.92
C GLU A 41 7.64 10.87 -4.43
N ILE A 42 6.61 10.43 -3.72
CA ILE A 42 6.70 10.10 -2.29
C ILE A 42 7.10 8.63 -2.19
N LEU A 43 8.21 8.38 -1.53
CA LEU A 43 8.68 7.02 -1.28
C LEU A 43 7.82 6.37 -0.20
N ASP A 44 7.65 5.06 -0.35
CA ASP A 44 6.98 4.21 0.62
C ASP A 44 7.83 3.95 1.84
N GLU A 45 7.18 3.88 3.00
CA GLU A 45 7.74 3.36 4.23
C GLU A 45 6.77 2.30 4.78
N ASN A 46 7.30 1.24 5.38
CA ASN A 46 6.46 0.19 5.96
C ASN A 46 5.96 0.59 7.37
N ASP A 47 5.00 1.51 7.45
CA ASP A 47 4.43 2.08 8.68
C ASP A 47 2.98 1.65 9.00
N ASN A 48 2.32 0.96 8.08
CA ASN A 48 1.08 0.23 8.25
C ASN A 48 1.37 -1.25 8.53
N SER A 49 0.50 -1.87 9.33
CA SER A 49 0.54 -3.32 9.58
C SER A 49 -0.61 -4.00 8.84
N PRO A 50 -0.45 -5.25 8.39
CA PRO A 50 -1.54 -5.98 7.75
C PRO A 50 -2.78 -6.08 8.63
N VAL A 51 -3.96 -5.84 8.06
CA VAL A 51 -5.26 -5.98 8.71
C VAL A 51 -6.13 -7.01 8.01
N PHE A 52 -6.79 -7.89 8.75
CA PHE A 52 -7.71 -8.86 8.17
C PHE A 52 -9.01 -8.19 7.69
N VAL A 53 -9.43 -8.47 6.45
CA VAL A 53 -10.55 -7.76 5.77
C VAL A 53 -11.92 -8.22 6.27
N ASN A 54 -12.01 -9.42 6.83
CA ASN A 54 -13.24 -10.01 7.36
C ASN A 54 -13.03 -10.48 8.81
N PRO A 55 -12.91 -9.55 9.77
CA PRO A 55 -12.90 -9.92 11.19
C PRO A 55 -14.29 -10.43 11.59
N PRO A 56 -14.42 -11.56 12.31
CA PRO A 56 -15.72 -11.98 12.83
C PRO A 56 -16.26 -10.92 13.81
N ALA A 57 -17.59 -10.78 13.88
CA ALA A 57 -18.31 -9.69 14.55
C ALA A 57 -18.02 -9.53 16.07
N ASN A 58 -17.25 -10.44 16.67
CA ASN A 58 -16.91 -10.51 18.08
C ASN A 58 -15.44 -10.16 18.40
N MET A 59 -14.75 -9.38 17.55
CA MET A 59 -13.40 -8.83 17.83
C MET A 59 -13.38 -7.69 18.87
N GLN A 60 -14.12 -7.84 19.97
CA GLN A 60 -13.83 -7.15 21.22
C GLN A 60 -13.23 -8.20 22.15
N SER A 61 -11.94 -8.06 22.49
CA SER A 61 -11.17 -8.86 23.44
C SER A 61 -10.59 -10.20 22.94
N GLY A 62 -9.27 -10.20 22.70
CA GLY A 62 -8.32 -11.23 23.18
C GLY A 62 -8.41 -12.68 22.71
N ASP A 63 -9.48 -13.11 22.05
CA ASP A 63 -9.68 -14.50 21.68
C ASP A 63 -9.59 -14.67 20.17
N LEU A 64 -8.55 -15.38 19.74
CA LEU A 64 -8.40 -15.90 18.40
C LEU A 64 -9.71 -16.67 18.08
N ALA A 65 -10.35 -16.51 16.94
CA ALA A 65 -9.83 -17.17 15.76
C ALA A 65 -10.74 -16.91 14.57
N HIS A 66 -10.12 -16.76 13.42
CA HIS A 66 -10.68 -17.24 12.16
C HIS A 66 -10.95 -18.74 12.31
N ALA A 67 -12.13 -19.12 12.81
CA ALA A 67 -12.48 -20.51 13.03
C ALA A 67 -12.74 -21.18 11.69
N PHE A 68 -11.76 -21.94 11.21
CA PHE A 68 -11.92 -22.83 10.05
C PHE A 68 -12.38 -24.19 10.53
N THR A 69 -13.39 -24.75 9.88
CA THR A 69 -13.89 -26.09 10.20
C THR A 69 -13.43 -27.09 9.15
N ILE A 70 -13.09 -28.28 9.61
CA ILE A 70 -12.84 -29.45 8.77
C ILE A 70 -13.60 -30.60 9.43
N ARG A 71 -14.19 -31.48 8.62
CA ARG A 71 -14.85 -32.67 9.12
C ARG A 71 -13.79 -33.71 9.50
N GLU A 72 -14.05 -34.46 10.57
CA GLU A 72 -13.25 -35.66 10.84
C GLU A 72 -13.25 -36.61 9.64
N ASN A 73 -12.16 -37.35 9.45
CA ASN A 73 -11.94 -38.26 8.31
C ASN A 73 -11.90 -37.59 6.92
N SER A 74 -11.76 -36.26 6.87
CA SER A 74 -11.50 -35.54 5.63
C SER A 74 -10.21 -36.05 4.94
N PRO A 75 -10.22 -36.25 3.60
CA PRO A 75 -9.03 -36.64 2.85
C PRO A 75 -7.85 -35.68 3.07
N LYS A 76 -6.62 -36.18 2.86
CA LYS A 76 -5.44 -35.32 2.80
C LYS A 76 -5.68 -34.23 1.75
N PHE A 77 -5.22 -33.01 2.05
CA PHE A 77 -5.42 -31.82 1.22
C PHE A 77 -6.88 -31.31 1.14
N THR A 78 -7.76 -31.69 2.09
CA THR A 78 -9.08 -31.06 2.22
C THR A 78 -8.91 -29.56 2.44
N ARG A 79 -9.58 -28.76 1.62
CA ARG A 79 -9.59 -27.29 1.74
C ARG A 79 -10.44 -26.87 2.93
N LEU A 80 -9.93 -25.91 3.71
CA LEU A 80 -10.68 -25.25 4.77
C LEU A 80 -11.88 -24.49 4.19
N SER A 81 -13.04 -24.54 4.84
CA SER A 81 -14.13 -23.63 4.52
C SER A 81 -13.84 -22.26 5.12
N GLY A 82 -13.35 -21.34 4.29
CA GLY A 82 -13.11 -19.94 4.68
C GLY A 82 -12.06 -19.27 3.81
N LEU A 83 -12.13 -17.94 3.72
CA LEU A 83 -11.12 -17.10 3.09
C LEU A 83 -10.48 -16.22 4.16
N LEU A 84 -9.16 -16.32 4.33
CA LEU A 84 -8.38 -15.43 5.16
C LEU A 84 -7.65 -14.44 4.25
N GLU A 85 -8.07 -13.18 4.26
CA GLU A 85 -7.45 -12.10 3.50
C GLU A 85 -6.96 -11.04 4.47
N ALA A 86 -5.68 -10.66 4.35
CA ALA A 86 -5.10 -9.50 5.00
C ALA A 86 -4.80 -8.43 3.94
N ARG A 87 -5.00 -7.17 4.30
CA ARG A 87 -4.66 -6.01 3.48
C ARG A 87 -3.63 -5.18 4.22
N ASP A 88 -2.62 -4.77 3.48
CA ASP A 88 -1.56 -3.92 3.95
C ASP A 88 -1.36 -2.84 2.89
N PRO A 89 -1.63 -1.55 3.20
CA PRO A 89 -1.42 -0.43 2.27
C PRO A 89 0.03 -0.30 1.79
N ASP A 90 1.01 -0.77 2.58
CA ASP A 90 2.44 -0.67 2.25
C ASP A 90 2.91 -1.86 1.40
N ALA A 91 2.09 -2.90 1.28
CA ALA A 91 2.46 -4.05 0.50
C ALA A 91 2.64 -3.64 -0.96
N VAL A 92 3.90 -3.70 -1.40
CA VAL A 92 4.24 -3.71 -2.83
C VAL A 92 3.29 -4.70 -3.49
N SER A 93 2.60 -4.30 -4.55
CA SER A 93 1.78 -5.19 -5.38
C SER A 93 2.65 -6.33 -5.91
N LEU A 94 2.89 -7.34 -5.09
CA LEU A 94 3.51 -8.58 -5.48
C LEU A 94 2.46 -9.30 -6.29
N ASP A 95 2.60 -9.22 -7.61
CA ASP A 95 1.85 -10.00 -8.58
C ASP A 95 2.20 -11.49 -8.36
N PHE A 96 1.68 -12.06 -7.27
CA PHE A 96 1.83 -13.46 -6.91
C PHE A 96 0.95 -14.28 -7.87
N ARG A 97 1.42 -14.42 -9.12
CA ARG A 97 1.01 -15.52 -9.99
C ARG A 97 1.54 -16.77 -9.32
N SER A 98 0.65 -17.43 -8.57
CA SER A 98 0.96 -18.67 -7.86
C SER A 98 1.17 -19.80 -8.87
N ASP A 99 2.35 -19.89 -9.47
CA ASP A 99 2.80 -21.12 -10.14
C ASP A 99 3.19 -22.11 -9.04
N PHE A 100 2.20 -22.89 -8.59
CA PHE A 100 2.42 -24.06 -7.75
C PHE A 100 3.21 -25.11 -8.53
N HIS A 101 4.55 -25.01 -8.51
CA HIS A 101 5.40 -26.13 -8.92
C HIS A 101 5.41 -27.18 -7.79
N ARG A 102 4.56 -28.19 -7.95
CA ARG A 102 4.61 -29.46 -7.23
C ARG A 102 6.01 -30.08 -7.42
N THR A 103 6.81 -30.16 -6.36
CA THR A 103 7.96 -31.07 -6.32
C THR A 103 7.50 -32.37 -5.68
N GLU A 104 7.38 -33.43 -6.48
CA GLU A 104 7.35 -34.80 -5.99
C GLU A 104 8.74 -35.10 -5.40
N LEU A 105 8.81 -35.53 -4.14
CA LEU A 105 9.99 -36.19 -3.59
C LEU A 105 9.69 -37.68 -3.50
N ASN A 106 10.56 -38.48 -4.12
CA ASN A 106 10.64 -39.94 -4.04
C ASN A 106 10.76 -40.43 -2.60
#